data_AF-A0A3D3E199-F1
#
_entry.id   AF-A0A3D3E199-F1
#
_cell.length_a   1.000
_cell.length_b   1.000
_cell.length_c   1.000
_cell.angle_alpha   90.00
_cell.angle_beta   90.00
_cell.angle_gamma   90.00
#
_symmetry.space_group_name_H-M   'P 1'
#
loop_
_entity.id
_entity.type
_entity.pdbx_description
1 polymer ?
#
loop_
_entity_poly.entity_id
_entity_poly.type
_entity_poly.pdbx_seq_one_letter_code
_entity_poly.pdbx_strand_id
1 'polypeptide(L)' 'GDYPVSRSLFFYVKKAHIGVIPGIEEYLAEFTSEKAMGDYGYLAEKGMIPMTAEERNNVLKTVKNLTPLVKK' A
#
# COMPACT_ATOMS: atom_id res chain seq x y z
N GLY A 1 13.97 10.51 -3.77
CA GLY A 1 15.31 10.86 -3.27
C GLY A 1 15.73 9.78 -2.30
N ASP A 2 16.91 9.23 -2.47
CA ASP A 2 17.39 8.11 -1.65
C ASP A 2 17.79 8.65 -0.27
N TYR A 3 16.94 8.43 0.73
CA TYR A 3 17.26 8.80 2.10
C TYR A 3 17.83 7.55 2.79
N PRO A 4 19.11 7.52 3.18
CA PRO A 4 19.82 6.29 3.57
C PRO A 4 19.27 5.62 4.85
N VAL A 5 18.41 6.31 5.59
CA VAL A 5 17.74 5.78 6.81
C VAL A 5 16.28 5.40 6.54
N SER A 6 15.76 5.68 5.34
CA SER A 6 14.40 5.28 4.97
C SER A 6 14.31 3.78 4.74
N ARG A 7 13.19 3.20 5.14
CA ARG A 7 12.89 1.78 4.96
C ARG A 7 11.49 1.61 4.39
N SER A 8 11.34 0.71 3.44
CA SER A 8 10.04 0.38 2.88
C SER A 8 9.15 -0.26 3.94
N LEU A 9 7.91 0.23 4.04
CA LEU A 9 6.86 -0.40 4.82
C LEU A 9 6.10 -1.38 3.91
N PHE A 10 6.03 -2.65 4.31
CA PHE A 10 5.30 -3.67 3.58
C PHE A 10 4.08 -4.15 4.37
N PHE A 11 2.94 -4.24 3.69
CA PHE A 11 1.75 -4.92 4.20
C PHE A 11 1.64 -6.29 3.52
N TYR A 12 1.62 -7.36 4.32
CA TYR A 12 1.39 -8.71 3.82
C TYR A 12 -0.03 -9.15 4.12
N VAL A 13 -0.83 -9.35 3.08
CA VAL A 13 -2.20 -9.82 3.18
C VAL A 13 -2.34 -11.15 2.46
N LYS A 14 -2.98 -12.12 3.12
CA LYS A 14 -3.33 -13.40 2.50
C LYS A 14 -4.59 -13.21 1.68
N LYS A 15 -4.55 -13.56 0.39
CA LYS A 15 -5.72 -13.51 -0.50
C LYS A 15 -6.91 -14.31 0.06
N ALA A 16 -6.65 -15.43 0.74
CA ALA A 16 -7.69 -16.25 1.36
C ALA A 16 -8.46 -15.57 2.50
N HIS A 17 -7.97 -14.45 3.05
CA HIS A 17 -8.66 -13.72 4.12
C HIS A 17 -9.67 -12.69 3.59
N ILE A 18 -9.63 -12.41 2.29
CA ILE A 18 -10.51 -11.43 1.64
C ILE A 18 -11.92 -12.03 1.53
N GLY A 19 -12.92 -11.32 2.06
CA GLY A 19 -14.30 -11.80 2.17
C GLY A 19 -14.57 -12.80 3.30
N VAL A 20 -13.53 -13.27 4.01
CA VAL A 20 -13.68 -14.14 5.19
C VAL A 20 -13.49 -13.34 6.48
N ILE A 21 -12.46 -12.50 6.51
CA ILE A 21 -12.20 -11.60 7.62
C ILE A 21 -12.79 -10.23 7.26
N PRO A 22 -13.80 -9.75 8.00
CA PRO A 22 -14.38 -8.44 7.73
C PRO A 22 -13.34 -7.34 7.93
N GLY A 23 -13.34 -6.33 7.05
CA GLY A 23 -12.47 -5.16 7.18
C GLY A 23 -11.14 -5.22 6.41
N ILE A 24 -10.75 -6.37 5.85
CA ILE A 24 -9.47 -6.47 5.12
C ILE A 24 -9.50 -5.70 3.79
N GLU A 25 -10.61 -5.75 3.06
CA GLU A 25 -10.76 -5.00 1.82
C GLU A 25 -10.79 -3.50 2.07
N GLU A 26 -11.52 -3.08 3.10
CA GLU A 26 -11.63 -1.69 3.53
C GLU A 26 -10.28 -1.16 4.03
N TYR A 27 -9.53 -1.96 4.79
CA TYR A 27 -8.18 -1.61 5.22
C TYR A 27 -7.24 -1.38 4.03
N LEU A 28 -7.26 -2.29 3.04
CA LEU A 28 -6.46 -2.14 1.84
C LEU A 28 -6.88 -0.92 1.00
N ALA A 29 -8.18 -0.67 0.88
CA ALA A 29 -8.71 0.48 0.15
C ALA A 29 -8.35 1.81 0.82
N GLU A 30 -8.43 1.89 2.15
CA GLU A 30 -8.10 3.09 2.90
C GLU A 30 -6.61 3.42 2.81
N PHE A 31 -5.74 2.44 3.05
CA PHE A 31 -4.29 2.66 3.00
C PHE A 31 -3.78 2.96 1.60
N THR A 32 -4.47 2.47 0.55
CA THR A 32 -4.15 2.80 -0.84
C THR A 32 -4.87 4.04 -1.39
N SER A 33 -5.69 4.71 -0.57
CA SER A 33 -6.35 5.93 -0.97
C SER A 33 -5.37 7.08 -1.17
N GLU A 34 -5.75 8.08 -1.98
CA GLU A 34 -4.97 9.31 -2.13
C GLU A 34 -4.84 10.08 -0.81
N LYS A 35 -5.85 9.99 0.06
CA LYS A 35 -5.84 10.63 1.38
C LYS A 35 -4.78 10.02 2.30
N ALA A 36 -4.46 8.75 2.10
CA ALA A 36 -3.44 8.04 2.86
C ALA A 36 -2.06 8.20 2.24
N MET A 37 -1.83 7.58 1.09
CA MET A 37 -0.50 7.43 0.46
C MET A 37 -0.22 8.44 -0.66
N GLY A 38 -1.09 9.43 -0.85
CA GLY A 38 -0.82 10.53 -1.78
C GLY A 38 0.26 11.48 -1.25
N ASP A 39 0.74 12.36 -2.14
CA ASP A 39 1.84 13.30 -1.85
C ASP A 39 1.53 14.24 -0.66
N TYR A 40 0.24 14.54 -0.45
CA TYR A 40 -0.28 15.32 0.67
C TYR A 40 -1.16 14.48 1.61
N GLY A 41 -0.99 13.17 1.60
CA GLY A 41 -1.77 12.26 2.43
C GLY A 41 -1.32 12.24 3.89
N TYR A 42 -2.17 11.73 4.77
CA TYR A 42 -1.89 11.67 6.22
C TYR A 42 -0.71 10.74 6.56
N LEU A 43 -0.29 9.85 5.65
CA LEU A 43 0.93 9.06 5.84
C LEU A 43 2.19 9.93 5.70
N ALA A 44 2.16 10.92 4.80
CA ALA A 44 3.24 11.89 4.64
C ALA A 44 3.37 12.80 5.87
N GLU A 45 2.24 13.27 6.42
CA GLU A 45 2.20 14.03 7.66
C GLU A 45 2.77 13.24 8.85
N LYS A 46 2.61 11.91 8.84
CA LYS A 46 3.16 11.00 9.86
C LYS A 46 4.61 10.61 9.61
N GLY A 47 5.30 11.29 8.69
CA GLY A 47 6.73 11.11 8.42
C GLY A 47 7.06 9.95 7.48
N MET A 48 6.07 9.40 6.76
CA MET A 48 6.36 8.47 5.67
C MET A 48 6.68 9.22 4.38
N ILE A 49 7.60 8.65 3.61
CA ILE A 49 7.98 9.22 2.31
C ILE A 49 6.98 8.68 1.27
N PRO A 50 6.27 9.54 0.53
CA PRO A 50 5.35 9.09 -0.51
C PRO A 50 6.14 8.35 -1.60
N MET A 51 5.51 7.32 -2.15
CA MET A 51 6.06 6.57 -3.27
C MET A 51 6.01 7.41 -4.54
N THR A 52 6.81 7.06 -5.55
CA THR A 52 6.66 7.68 -6.87
C THR A 52 5.28 7.34 -7.47
N ALA A 53 4.79 8.17 -8.40
CA ALA A 53 3.52 7.92 -9.08
C ALA A 53 3.48 6.56 -9.78
N GLU A 54 4.61 6.10 -10.33
CA GLU A 54 4.74 4.79 -10.96
C GLU A 54 4.56 3.66 -9.95
N GLU A 55 5.30 3.68 -8.84
CA GLU A 55 5.20 2.68 -7.78
C GLU A 55 3.80 2.65 -7.16
N ARG A 56 3.20 3.82 -6.90
CA ARG A 56 1.84 3.94 -6.38
C ARG A 56 0.83 3.27 -7.30
N ASN A 57 0.94 3.50 -8.61
CA ASN A 57 0.06 2.88 -9.60
C ASN A 57 0.22 1.36 -9.65
N ASN A 58 1.45 0.85 -9.48
CA ASN A 58 1.70 -0.59 -9.41
C ASN A 58 1.10 -1.22 -8.15
N VAL A 59 1.20 -0.55 -7.00
CA VAL A 59 0.55 -0.98 -5.75
C VAL A 59 -0.97 -0.97 -5.90
N LEU A 60 -1.56 0.09 -6.46
CA LEU A 60 -3.00 0.17 -6.71
C LEU A 60 -3.51 -0.95 -7.61
N LYS A 61 -2.79 -1.27 -8.69
CA LYS A 61 -3.12 -2.40 -9.56
C LYS A 61 -3.02 -3.73 -8.82
N THR A 62 -2.00 -3.91 -8.00
CA THR A 62 -1.78 -5.13 -7.21
C THR A 62 -2.91 -5.34 -6.21
N VAL A 63 -3.35 -4.30 -5.50
CA VAL A 63 -4.46 -4.35 -4.54
C VAL A 63 -5.79 -4.57 -5.26
N LYS A 64 -6.06 -3.89 -6.37
CA LYS A 64 -7.30 -4.10 -7.15
C LYS A 64 -7.41 -5.51 -7.72
N ASN A 65 -6.30 -6.08 -8.19
CA ASN A 65 -6.29 -7.41 -8.82
C ASN A 65 -6.02 -8.55 -7.83
N LEU A 66 -5.70 -8.23 -6.57
CA LEU A 66 -5.32 -9.19 -5.54
C LEU A 66 -4.23 -10.15 -6.03
N THR A 67 -3.20 -9.58 -6.68
CA THR A 67 -2.11 -10.33 -7.28
C THR A 67 -1.27 -10.96 -6.17
N PRO A 68 -1.15 -12.31 -6.10
CA PRO A 68 -0.34 -12.95 -5.08
C PRO A 68 1.15 -12.64 -5.26
N LEU A 69 1.87 -12.52 -4.15
CA LEU A 69 3.32 -12.48 -4.16
C LEU A 69 3.85 -13.85 -4.59
N VAL A 70 4.48 -13.90 -5.76
CA VAL A 70 5.16 -15.11 -6.26
C VAL A 70 6.57 -15.13 -5.67
N LYS A 71 6.95 -16.22 -4.99
CA LYS A 71 8.35 -16.42 -4.60
C LYS A 71 9.20 -16.49 -5.88
N LYS A 72 10.23 -15.64 -5.95
CA LYS A 72 11.34 -15.87 -6.88
C LYS A 72 12.05 -17.18 -6.54
#